data_AF-A0A1V3IMX9-F1
#
_entry.id   AF-A0A1V3IMX9-F1
#
_cell.length_a   1.000
_cell.length_b   1.000
_cell.length_c   1.000
_cell.angle_alpha   90.00
_cell.angle_beta   90.00
_cell.angle_gamma   90.00
#
_symmetry.space_group_name_H-M   'P 1'
#
loop_
_entity.id
_entity.type
_entity.pdbx_description
1 polymer ?
#
loop_
_entity_poly.entity_id
_entity_poly.type
_entity_poly.pdbx_seq_one_letter_code
_entity_poly.pdbx_strand_id
1 'polypeptide(L)' 'MSRVCQVTGKRPAVGNNRSHAMNATRRRFLPNLHTHRFWVESEKRFVTLRLTAKGMRIIDKKGIDAVLAEIRARGEKI' A
#
# COMPACT_ATOMS: atom_id res chain seq x y z
N MET A 1 -13.97 1.57 1.51
CA MET A 1 -12.57 1.93 1.20
C MET A 1 -11.95 0.92 0.24
N SER A 2 -11.39 1.39 -0.88
CA SER A 2 -10.63 0.56 -1.82
C SER A 2 -9.38 -0.02 -1.12
N ARG A 3 -9.14 -1.34 -1.16
CA ARG A 3 -7.98 -2.00 -0.53
C ARG A 3 -6.71 -1.81 -1.37
N VAL A 4 -6.23 -0.58 -1.45
CA VAL A 4 -5.07 -0.19 -2.26
C VAL A 4 -4.00 0.45 -1.38
N CYS A 5 -2.74 0.09 -1.63
CA CYS A 5 -1.59 0.72 -1.01
C CYS A 5 -1.34 2.10 -1.65
N GLN A 6 -1.26 3.18 -0.86
CA GLN A 6 -1.04 4.54 -1.39
C GLN A 6 0.35 4.68 -2.04
N VAL A 7 1.39 4.11 -1.43
CA VAL A 7 2.77 4.17 -1.97
C VAL A 7 2.91 3.35 -3.26
N THR A 8 2.62 2.05 -3.20
CA THR A 8 2.93 1.10 -4.29
C THR A 8 1.78 0.89 -5.29
N GLY A 9 0.58 1.37 -5.01
CA GLY A 9 -0.60 1.12 -5.84
C GLY A 9 -1.09 -0.35 -5.82
N LYS A 10 -0.51 -1.23 -4.99
CA LYS A 10 -0.89 -2.66 -4.96
C LYS A 10 -2.37 -2.84 -4.66
N ARG A 11 -3.07 -3.55 -5.55
CA ARG A 11 -4.52 -3.83 -5.49
C ARG A 11 -4.79 -5.30 -5.17
N PRO A 12 -6.02 -5.66 -4.73
CA PRO A 12 -6.41 -7.06 -4.58
C PRO A 12 -6.37 -7.77 -5.93
N ALA A 13 -5.79 -8.96 -5.96
CA ALA A 13 -5.83 -9.82 -7.13
C ALA A 13 -6.95 -10.85 -6.98
N VAL A 14 -7.53 -11.27 -8.10
CA VAL A 14 -8.53 -12.35 -8.15
C VAL A 14 -7.86 -13.64 -8.63
N GLY A 15 -8.32 -14.77 -8.13
CA GLY A 15 -7.90 -16.08 -8.65
C GLY A 15 -8.70 -17.19 -8.01
N ASN A 16 -8.18 -18.42 -8.05
CA ASN A 16 -8.86 -19.60 -7.53
C ASN A 16 -8.02 -20.25 -6.41
N ASN A 17 -8.69 -20.85 -5.42
CA ASN A 17 -8.10 -21.97 -4.69
C ASN A 17 -8.17 -23.19 -5.61
N ARG A 18 -7.11 -24.00 -5.61
CA ARG A 18 -7.06 -25.30 -6.28
C ARG A 18 -6.89 -26.36 -5.20
N SER A 19 -7.78 -27.36 -5.19
CA SER A 19 -7.59 -28.55 -4.35
C SER A 19 -6.54 -29.48 -4.97
N HIS A 20 -6.16 -30.55 -4.25
CA HIS A 20 -5.32 -31.61 -4.82
C HIS A 20 -5.92 -32.23 -6.10
N ALA A 21 -7.26 -32.29 -6.20
CA ALA A 21 -7.97 -32.72 -7.41
C ALA A 21 -8.20 -31.58 -8.43
N MET A 22 -7.53 -30.44 -8.28
CA MET A 22 -7.66 -29.23 -9.12
C MET A 22 -9.03 -28.55 -9.17
N ASN A 23 -9.95 -28.88 -8.26
CA ASN A 23 -11.25 -28.19 -8.16
C ASN A 23 -11.04 -26.71 -7.88
N ALA A 24 -11.69 -25.84 -8.67
CA ALA A 24 -11.55 -24.39 -8.56
C ALA A 24 -12.64 -23.78 -7.67
N THR A 25 -12.24 -23.04 -6.64
CA THR A 25 -13.14 -22.12 -5.93
C THR A 25 -12.61 -20.70 -5.99
N ARG A 26 -13.47 -19.71 -6.26
CA ARG A 26 -13.05 -18.31 -6.43
C ARG A 26 -12.52 -17.76 -5.10
N ARG A 27 -11.39 -17.03 -5.15
CA ARG A 27 -10.82 -16.31 -4.00
C ARG A 27 -10.29 -14.94 -4.39
N ARG A 28 -10.10 -14.10 -3.38
CA ARG A 28 -9.42 -12.80 -3.50
C ARG A 28 -8.10 -12.85 -2.72
N PHE A 29 -7.01 -12.45 -3.36
CA PHE A 29 -5.70 -12.25 -2.74
C PHE A 29 -5.60 -10.80 -2.28
N LEU A 30 -5.67 -10.61 -0.97
CA LEU A 30 -5.68 -9.29 -0.37
C LEU A 30 -4.25 -8.80 -0.11
N PRO A 31 -3.95 -7.52 -0.38
CA PRO A 31 -2.68 -6.92 0.04
C PRO A 31 -2.63 -6.80 1.57
N ASN A 32 -1.43 -7.01 2.13
CA ASN A 32 -1.14 -6.85 3.57
C ASN A 32 -1.10 -5.36 3.95
N LEU A 33 -2.26 -4.71 4.01
CA LEU A 33 -2.40 -3.27 4.27
C LEU A 33 -2.41 -2.98 5.77
N HIS A 34 -1.62 -1.99 6.16
CA HIS A 34 -1.51 -1.45 7.50
C HIS A 34 -1.69 0.06 7.48
N THR A 35 -2.29 0.60 8.51
CA THR A 35 -2.37 2.05 8.74
C THR A 35 -1.20 2.43 9.65
N HIS A 36 -0.30 3.28 9.16
CA HIS A 36 0.89 3.70 9.89
C HIS A 36 1.05 5.22 9.82
N ARG A 37 1.57 5.80 10.89
CA ARG A 37 1.84 7.24 11.00
C ARG A 37 3.32 7.50 10.81
N PHE A 38 3.66 8.46 9.96
CA PHE A 38 5.03 8.91 9.74
C PHE A 38 5.15 10.34 10.21
N TRP A 39 6.23 10.64 10.94
CA TRP A 39 6.62 12.02 11.20
C TRP A 39 7.26 12.58 9.95
N VAL A 40 6.82 13.75 9.51
CA VAL A 40 7.35 14.44 8.34
C VAL A 40 7.96 15.74 8.82
N GLU A 41 9.30 15.82 8.75
CA GLU A 41 10.05 16.96 9.29
C GLU A 41 9.75 18.24 8.51
N SER A 42 9.62 18.14 7.18
CA SER A 42 9.32 19.28 6.29
C SER A 42 7.98 19.97 6.61
N GLU A 43 7.01 19.24 7.14
CA GLU A 43 5.67 19.74 7.47
C GLU A 43 5.40 19.83 8.97
N LYS A 44 6.35 19.38 9.80
CA LYS A 44 6.25 19.30 11.27
C LYS A 44 4.95 18.64 11.75
N ARG A 45 4.47 17.63 11.02
CA ARG A 45 3.23 16.92 11.34
C ARG A 45 3.34 15.42 11.12
N PHE A 46 2.43 14.69 11.74
CA PHE A 46 2.23 13.28 11.43
C PHE A 46 1.33 13.12 10.20
N VAL A 47 1.79 12.33 9.25
CA VAL A 47 1.00 11.90 8.09
C VAL A 47 0.60 10.44 8.28
N THR A 48 -0.71 10.17 8.18
CA THR A 48 -1.24 8.81 8.25
C THR A 48 -1.35 8.26 6.85
N LEU A 49 -0.63 7.15 6.59
CA LEU A 49 -0.70 6.45 5.33
C LEU A 49 -1.21 5.02 5.54
N ARG A 50 -1.93 4.50 4.56
CA ARG A 50 -2.30 3.10 4.46
C ARG A 50 -1.48 2.42 3.38
N LEU A 51 -0.58 1.54 3.82
CA LEU A 51 0.47 0.97 2.98
C LEU A 51 0.68 -0.51 3.28
N THR A 52 1.36 -1.17 2.35
CA THR A 52 1.85 -2.54 2.58
C THR A 52 3.25 -2.52 3.20
N ALA A 53 3.69 -3.64 3.75
CA ALA A 53 5.08 -3.79 4.21
C ALA A 53 6.12 -3.46 3.12
N LYS A 54 5.82 -3.74 1.85
CA LYS A 54 6.67 -3.32 0.72
C LYS A 54 6.70 -1.79 0.57
N GLY A 55 5.57 -1.12 0.80
CA GLY A 55 5.50 0.34 0.82
C GLY A 55 6.33 0.95 1.93
N MET A 56 6.32 0.35 3.13
CA MET A 56 7.15 0.80 4.26
C MET A 56 8.64 0.74 3.92
N ARG A 57 9.11 -0.39 3.37
CA ARG A 57 10.52 -0.53 2.93
C ARG A 57 10.94 0.48 1.86
N ILE A 58 10.02 0.92 1.00
CA ILE A 58 10.31 1.95 -0.01
C ILE A 58 10.47 3.31 0.65
N ILE A 59 9.63 3.63 1.63
CA ILE A 59 9.78 4.85 2.44
C ILE A 59 11.13 4.85 3.15
N ASP A 60 11.51 3.75 3.78
CA ASP A 60 12.79 3.64 4.48
C ASP A 60 13.99 3.81 3.51
N LYS A 61 13.87 3.32 2.27
CA LYS A 61 14.94 3.41 1.25
C LYS A 61 15.04 4.79 0.60
N LYS A 62 13.91 5.42 0.25
CA LYS A 62 13.88 6.67 -0.52
C LYS A 62 13.76 7.92 0.35
N GLY A 63 13.35 7.77 1.61
CA GLY A 63 12.90 8.87 2.45
C GLY A 63 11.42 9.20 2.26
N ILE A 64 10.80 9.77 3.30
CA ILE A 64 9.37 10.09 3.31
C ILE A 64 9.02 11.25 2.37
N ASP A 65 9.85 12.28 2.29
CA ASP A 65 9.57 13.49 1.50
C ASP A 65 9.49 13.19 0.00
N ALA A 66 10.42 12.37 -0.52
CA ALA A 66 10.42 11.95 -1.92
C ALA A 66 9.15 11.15 -2.27
N VAL A 67 8.73 10.25 -1.38
CA VAL A 67 7.52 9.44 -1.58
C VAL A 67 6.27 10.30 -1.51
N LEU A 68 6.20 11.29 -0.61
CA LEU A 68 5.07 12.21 -0.54
C LEU A 68 4.97 13.09 -1.79
N ALA A 69 6.11 13.54 -2.34
CA ALA A 69 6.14 14.25 -3.61
C ALA A 69 5.60 13.37 -4.76
N GLU A 70 6.02 12.11 -4.85
CA GLU A 70 5.51 11.15 -5.84
C GLU A 70 3.99 10.90 -5.70
N ILE A 71 3.47 10.85 -4.47
CA ILE A 71 2.04 10.63 -4.22
C ILE A 71 1.23 11.89 -4.58
N ARG A 72 1.73 13.09 -4.24
CA ARG A 72 1.10 14.37 -4.61
C ARG A 72 1.07 14.58 -6.11
N ALA A 73 2.15 14.24 -6.81
CA ALA A 73 2.21 14.31 -8.28
C ALA A 73 1.14 13.41 -8.95
N ARG A 74 0.71 12.35 -8.28
CA ARG A 74 -0.37 11.45 -8.72
C ARG A 74 -1.77 12.01 -8.47
N GLY A 75 -1.89 13.11 -7.72
CA GLY A 75 -3.16 13.72 -7.34
C GLY A 75 -3.87 13.05 -6.16
N GLU A 76 -3.19 12.16 -5.43
CA GLU A 76 -3.76 11.57 -4.20
C GLU A 76 -3.72 12.60 -3.06
N LYS A 77 -4.85 12.78 -2.35
CA LYS A 77 -4.94 13.69 -1.19
C LYS A 77 -4.34 13.01 0.06
N ILE A 78 -3.41 13.71 0.73
CA ILE A 78 -2.66 13.25 1.92
C ILE A 78 -2.69 14.32 3.03
#